data_AF-A0A9X0WBK1-F1
#
_entry.id   AF-A0A9X0WBK1-F1
#
_cell.length_a   1.000
_cell.length_b   1.000
_cell.length_c   1.000
_cell.angle_alpha   90.00
_cell.angle_beta   90.00
_cell.angle_gamma   90.00
#
_symmetry.space_group_name_H-M   'P 1'
#
loop_
_entity.id
_entity.type
_entity.pdbx_description
1 polymer ?
#
loop_
_entity_poly.entity_id
_entity_poly.type
_entity_poly.pdbx_seq_one_letter_code
_entity_poly.pdbx_strand_id
1 'polypeptide(L)'
;MSPGQTDHSQEGKVRVALRFALSGLAAALVLMIGLCLVGAITAPGKTHRVSGEDLILQQGSGEVTANGLLVRAPGANNQVLLLTPQFDLSAADYGLVNWSVIGLRPEQDVQVVWTTSKAPGRAIVYQPSAAEREQSMANLAQHPAWTGRVDRIGLLLPGALPEPVLIASLGLAPAQGGCRSALLAAAAAWSHQEPWSQRSINFTLSAEPTVFGISPALALALWVALAALINWMACRRCSASSHVTAVLVLIIAAWLLLDLRWQGQLLARLTDSRDRYAELDHSVRPQAAPDGQLFQLVEALRAQLPPEPSRILIISNDAGGYLAGRTRYHLLPHRAYSGLVRLPRADEVAPGDFLFLIAPLQSVRYDPRQRTLSLKGQSLPVQPVWSAQGFGQLFRVRGET
;
A
#
# COMPACT_ATOMS: atom_id res chain seq x y z
N MET A 1 -8.26 37.80 -61.84
CA MET A 1 -8.48 37.13 -60.54
C MET A 1 -8.76 35.67 -60.82
N SER A 2 -7.75 34.79 -60.64
CA SER A 2 -7.92 33.35 -60.87
C SER A 2 -8.38 32.65 -59.58
N PRO A 3 -9.54 31.98 -59.57
CA PRO A 3 -9.96 31.09 -58.50
C PRO A 3 -9.38 29.70 -58.79
N GLY A 4 -8.42 29.23 -58.00
CA GLY A 4 -7.90 27.87 -58.21
C GLY A 4 -6.68 27.43 -57.38
N GLN A 5 -6.09 28.30 -56.57
CA GLN A 5 -4.81 27.99 -55.89
C GLN A 5 -4.94 27.56 -54.41
N THR A 6 -6.15 27.35 -53.90
CA THR A 6 -6.39 27.08 -52.47
C THR A 6 -6.53 25.60 -52.08
N ASP A 7 -6.60 24.66 -53.04
CA ASP A 7 -6.97 23.27 -52.73
C ASP A 7 -5.78 22.37 -52.35
N HIS A 8 -4.64 22.48 -53.06
CA HIS A 8 -3.47 21.62 -52.82
C HIS A 8 -2.79 21.83 -51.46
N SER A 9 -2.98 22.97 -50.80
CA SER A 9 -2.41 23.23 -49.48
C SER A 9 -3.16 22.51 -48.35
N GLN A 10 -4.47 22.32 -48.50
CA GLN A 10 -5.27 21.64 -47.46
C GLN A 10 -5.06 20.12 -47.48
N GLU A 11 -5.00 19.50 -48.66
CA GLU A 11 -4.75 18.06 -48.79
C GLU A 11 -3.42 17.63 -48.17
N GLY A 12 -2.38 18.45 -48.33
CA GLY A 12 -1.06 18.21 -47.73
C GLY A 12 -1.12 18.20 -46.20
N LYS A 13 -1.85 19.16 -45.59
CA LYS A 13 -1.99 19.27 -44.13
C LYS A 13 -2.77 18.10 -43.54
N VAL A 14 -3.84 17.66 -44.20
CA VAL A 14 -4.67 16.54 -43.75
C VAL A 14 -3.88 15.23 -43.77
N ARG A 15 -3.11 14.96 -44.85
CA ARG A 15 -2.28 13.75 -44.94
C ARG A 15 -1.19 13.72 -43.86
N VAL A 16 -0.63 14.87 -43.53
CA VAL A 16 0.38 15.01 -42.46
C VAL A 16 -0.25 14.75 -41.09
N ALA A 17 -1.41 15.33 -40.79
CA ALA A 17 -2.12 15.10 -39.54
C ALA A 17 -2.53 13.63 -39.36
N LEU A 18 -3.05 12.99 -40.41
CA LEU A 18 -3.45 11.58 -40.37
C LEU A 18 -2.27 10.66 -40.08
N ARG A 19 -1.11 10.90 -40.71
CA ARG A 19 0.12 10.13 -40.43
C ARG A 19 0.55 10.25 -38.98
N PHE A 20 0.44 11.45 -38.40
CA PHE A 20 0.79 11.67 -36.99
C PHE A 20 -0.14 10.88 -36.07
N ALA A 21 -1.45 10.96 -36.29
CA ALA A 21 -2.43 10.17 -35.53
C ALA A 21 -2.14 8.67 -35.64
N LEU A 22 -1.83 8.17 -36.85
CA LEU A 22 -1.49 6.76 -37.07
C LEU A 22 -0.19 6.35 -36.35
N SER A 23 0.84 7.19 -36.34
CA SER A 23 2.08 6.90 -35.61
C SER A 23 1.86 6.84 -34.09
N GLY A 24 1.04 7.73 -33.53
CA GLY A 24 0.65 7.70 -32.12
C GLY A 24 -0.15 6.44 -31.75
N LEU A 25 -1.12 6.06 -32.59
CA LEU A 25 -1.90 4.82 -32.41
C LEU A 25 -1.02 3.57 -32.53
N ALA A 26 -0.12 3.53 -33.51
CA ALA A 26 0.82 2.42 -33.68
C ALA A 26 1.76 2.28 -32.47
N ALA A 27 2.28 3.39 -31.95
CA ALA A 27 3.10 3.39 -30.74
C ALA A 27 2.33 2.89 -29.51
N ALA A 28 1.08 3.33 -29.34
CA ALA A 28 0.22 2.85 -28.26
C ALA A 28 -0.03 1.33 -28.37
N LEU A 29 -0.31 0.83 -29.58
CA LEU A 29 -0.50 -0.59 -29.84
C LEU A 29 0.77 -1.40 -29.52
N VAL A 30 1.95 -0.93 -29.94
CA VAL A 30 3.22 -1.60 -29.64
C VAL A 30 3.49 -1.63 -28.14
N LEU A 31 3.21 -0.54 -27.42
CA LEU A 31 3.34 -0.53 -25.96
C LEU A 31 2.36 -1.48 -25.28
N MET A 32 1.11 -1.56 -25.75
CA MET A 32 0.13 -2.53 -25.24
C MET A 32 0.57 -3.97 -25.52
N ILE A 33 1.07 -4.26 -26.72
CA ILE A 33 1.61 -5.58 -27.06
C ILE A 33 2.82 -5.90 -26.19
N GLY A 34 3.75 -4.94 -26.01
CA GLY A 34 4.91 -5.10 -25.14
C GLY A 34 4.51 -5.39 -23.70
N LEU A 35 3.53 -4.66 -23.17
CA LEU A 35 2.97 -4.91 -21.85
C LEU A 35 2.31 -6.28 -21.74
N CYS A 36 1.61 -6.73 -22.79
CA CYS A 36 1.00 -8.05 -22.84
C CYS A 36 2.03 -9.18 -22.95
N LEU A 37 3.10 -8.98 -23.72
CA LEU A 37 4.21 -9.92 -23.82
C LEU A 37 4.97 -10.01 -22.51
N VAL A 38 5.28 -8.88 -21.88
CA VAL A 38 5.88 -8.86 -20.55
C VAL A 38 4.96 -9.56 -19.57
N GLY A 39 3.67 -9.21 -19.50
CA GLY A 39 2.70 -9.87 -18.63
C GLY A 39 2.52 -11.37 -18.89
N ALA A 40 2.74 -11.83 -20.13
CA ALA A 40 2.72 -13.26 -20.48
C ALA A 40 4.03 -13.98 -20.10
N ILE A 41 5.17 -13.32 -20.25
CA ILE A 41 6.50 -13.85 -19.88
C ILE A 41 6.69 -13.85 -18.37
N THR A 42 6.19 -12.81 -17.69
CA THR A 42 6.20 -12.66 -16.24
C THR A 42 4.98 -13.28 -15.59
N ALA A 43 4.07 -13.92 -16.36
CA ALA A 43 2.97 -14.68 -15.80
C ALA A 43 3.58 -15.80 -14.93
N PRO A 44 3.35 -15.79 -13.61
CA PRO A 44 3.84 -16.87 -12.78
C PRO A 44 3.19 -18.19 -13.23
N GLY A 45 3.89 -19.30 -12.99
CA GLY A 45 3.62 -20.62 -13.56
C GLY A 45 2.18 -21.14 -13.42
N LYS A 46 1.92 -22.30 -14.06
CA LYS A 46 0.63 -23.00 -13.97
C LYS A 46 0.16 -23.10 -12.51
N THR A 47 -1.13 -22.88 -12.28
CA THR A 47 -1.76 -23.04 -10.96
C THR A 47 -1.27 -24.32 -10.28
N HIS A 48 -0.67 -24.17 -9.12
CA HIS A 48 -0.25 -25.31 -8.31
C HIS A 48 -1.47 -25.83 -7.58
N ARG A 49 -2.05 -26.92 -8.08
CA ARG A 49 -3.26 -27.54 -7.52
C ARG A 49 -2.90 -28.82 -6.81
N VAL A 50 -3.35 -28.95 -5.57
CA VAL A 50 -3.28 -30.16 -4.77
C VAL A 50 -4.66 -30.80 -4.76
N SER A 51 -4.73 -32.07 -5.18
CA SER A 51 -5.96 -32.85 -5.16
C SER A 51 -6.38 -33.09 -3.71
N GLY A 52 -7.69 -33.21 -3.46
CA GLY A 52 -8.21 -33.50 -2.13
C GLY A 52 -7.61 -34.76 -1.50
N GLU A 53 -7.27 -35.75 -2.32
CA GLU A 53 -6.66 -37.02 -1.89
C GLU A 53 -5.23 -36.87 -1.36
N ASP A 54 -4.53 -35.81 -1.79
CA ASP A 54 -3.15 -35.52 -1.37
C ASP A 54 -3.11 -34.62 -0.12
N LEU A 55 -4.26 -34.12 0.35
CA LEU A 55 -4.32 -33.25 1.51
C LEU A 55 -4.15 -34.07 2.80
N ILE A 56 -3.33 -33.53 3.70
CA ILE A 56 -3.00 -34.16 4.98
C ILE A 56 -3.93 -33.58 6.05
N LEU A 57 -4.84 -34.41 6.55
CA LEU A 57 -5.68 -34.09 7.70
C LEU A 57 -4.84 -34.10 8.99
N GLN A 58 -4.57 -32.93 9.56
CA GLN A 58 -3.80 -32.77 10.80
C GLN A 58 -4.71 -32.79 12.04
N GLN A 59 -5.92 -32.25 11.92
CA GLN A 59 -6.93 -32.28 12.99
C GLN A 59 -8.31 -32.54 12.40
N GLY A 60 -9.06 -33.43 13.04
CA GLY A 60 -10.35 -33.92 12.58
C GLY A 60 -10.35 -35.42 12.37
N SER A 61 -11.50 -35.97 12.01
CA SER A 61 -11.63 -37.35 11.54
C SER A 61 -12.25 -37.36 10.15
N GLY A 62 -11.75 -38.24 9.30
CA GLY A 62 -12.13 -38.30 7.90
C GLY A 62 -11.42 -39.42 7.18
N GLU A 63 -11.73 -39.58 5.91
CA GLU A 63 -11.14 -40.59 5.04
C GLU A 63 -10.90 -40.02 3.64
N VAL A 64 -9.86 -40.51 2.99
CA VAL A 64 -9.61 -40.19 1.57
C VAL A 64 -10.57 -41.01 0.72
N THR A 65 -11.25 -40.35 -0.21
CA THR A 65 -12.17 -40.95 -1.17
C THR A 65 -11.71 -40.64 -2.60
N ALA A 66 -12.31 -41.29 -3.60
CA ALA A 66 -12.01 -41.02 -5.01
C ALA A 66 -12.29 -39.58 -5.46
N ASN A 67 -13.09 -38.82 -4.69
CA ASN A 67 -13.48 -37.44 -5.01
C ASN A 67 -12.75 -36.40 -4.14
N GLY A 68 -11.82 -36.82 -3.27
CA GLY A 68 -11.09 -35.96 -2.34
C GLY A 68 -11.17 -36.43 -0.89
N LEU A 69 -10.80 -35.55 0.04
CA LEU A 69 -10.78 -35.83 1.48
C LEU A 69 -12.16 -35.56 2.10
N LEU A 70 -12.84 -36.61 2.56
CA LEU A 70 -14.12 -36.51 3.25
C LEU A 70 -13.87 -36.35 4.75
N VAL A 71 -14.18 -35.18 5.31
CA VAL A 71 -14.05 -34.90 6.74
C VAL A 71 -15.41 -35.07 7.41
N ARG A 72 -15.48 -35.96 8.40
CA ARG A 72 -16.71 -36.35 9.09
C ARG A 72 -16.91 -35.60 10.41
N ALA A 73 -15.85 -35.27 11.13
CA ALA A 73 -15.95 -34.54 12.39
C ALA A 73 -14.72 -33.67 12.68
N PRO A 74 -14.89 -32.56 13.41
CA PRO A 74 -13.78 -31.74 13.91
C PRO A 74 -12.95 -32.48 14.96
N GLY A 75 -11.70 -32.05 15.12
CA GLY A 75 -10.74 -32.60 16.07
C GLY A 75 -10.69 -31.83 17.39
N ALA A 76 -9.52 -31.83 18.02
CA ALA A 76 -9.26 -31.02 19.21
C ALA A 76 -9.58 -29.53 18.95
N ASN A 77 -10.10 -28.83 19.97
CA ASN A 77 -10.56 -27.43 19.88
C ASN A 77 -11.72 -27.18 18.90
N ASN A 78 -12.48 -28.23 18.54
CA ASN A 78 -13.63 -28.13 17.65
C ASN A 78 -13.29 -27.46 16.31
N GLN A 79 -12.19 -27.90 15.70
CA GLN A 79 -11.72 -27.39 14.41
C GLN A 79 -11.18 -28.53 13.53
N VAL A 80 -11.19 -28.30 12.22
CA VAL A 80 -10.54 -29.15 11.23
C VAL A 80 -9.37 -28.40 10.63
N LEU A 81 -8.20 -29.04 10.64
CA LEU A 81 -7.00 -28.50 10.00
C LEU A 81 -6.52 -29.47 8.93
N LEU A 82 -6.47 -28.99 7.70
CA LEU A 82 -5.91 -29.71 6.56
C LEU A 82 -4.78 -28.91 5.93
N LEU A 83 -3.67 -29.57 5.63
CA LEU A 83 -2.49 -28.97 5.02
C LEU A 83 -2.14 -29.71 3.74
N THR A 84 -1.53 -29.00 2.80
CA THR A 84 -0.88 -29.61 1.65
C THR A 84 0.36 -30.40 2.07
N PRO A 85 0.83 -31.33 1.22
CA PRO A 85 2.21 -31.78 1.26
C PRO A 85 3.18 -30.57 1.23
N GLN A 86 4.39 -30.79 1.72
CA GLN A 86 5.41 -29.74 1.68
C GLN A 86 5.80 -29.46 0.22
N PHE A 87 5.76 -28.19 -0.16
CA PHE A 87 6.24 -27.70 -1.44
C PHE A 87 7.17 -26.51 -1.22
N ASP A 88 7.78 -26.03 -2.28
CA ASP A 88 8.66 -24.87 -2.21
C ASP A 88 8.29 -23.86 -3.30
N LEU A 89 7.40 -22.93 -2.96
CA LEU A 89 6.90 -21.91 -3.87
C LEU A 89 7.21 -20.50 -3.36
N SER A 90 7.50 -19.59 -4.29
CA SER A 90 7.66 -18.17 -3.96
C SER A 90 6.30 -17.52 -3.71
N ALA A 91 6.15 -16.85 -2.57
CA ALA A 91 4.97 -16.04 -2.27
C ALA A 91 4.76 -14.89 -3.28
N ALA A 92 5.84 -14.43 -3.91
CA ALA A 92 5.75 -13.37 -4.93
C ALA A 92 5.06 -13.86 -6.22
N ASP A 93 5.14 -15.16 -6.50
CA ASP A 93 4.64 -15.76 -7.75
C ASP A 93 3.16 -16.18 -7.61
N TYR A 94 2.73 -16.54 -6.41
CA TYR A 94 1.37 -17.02 -6.14
C TYR A 94 0.76 -16.18 -5.04
N GLY A 95 -0.41 -15.58 -5.28
CA GLY A 95 -1.09 -14.76 -4.27
C GLY A 95 -2.59 -14.94 -4.24
N LEU A 96 -3.14 -15.83 -5.08
CA LEU A 96 -4.54 -16.24 -5.01
C LEU A 96 -4.59 -17.69 -4.52
N VAL A 97 -5.35 -17.92 -3.47
CA VAL A 97 -5.64 -19.26 -2.97
C VAL A 97 -7.06 -19.59 -3.38
N ASN A 98 -7.27 -20.74 -4.01
CA ASN A 98 -8.61 -21.24 -4.33
C ASN A 98 -8.85 -22.58 -3.66
N TRP A 99 -10.10 -22.83 -3.29
CA TRP A 99 -10.50 -24.12 -2.74
C TRP A 99 -11.78 -24.60 -3.38
N SER A 100 -11.99 -25.91 -3.35
CA SER A 100 -13.25 -26.55 -3.70
C SER A 100 -13.66 -27.44 -2.55
N VAL A 101 -14.72 -27.04 -1.88
CA VAL A 101 -15.23 -27.71 -0.69
C VAL A 101 -16.74 -27.85 -0.84
N ILE A 102 -17.23 -29.08 -0.73
CA ILE A 102 -18.64 -29.43 -0.89
C ILE A 102 -19.21 -29.78 0.48
N GLY A 103 -20.40 -29.26 0.80
CA GLY A 103 -21.06 -29.48 2.10
C GLY A 103 -20.83 -28.37 3.14
N LEU A 104 -20.15 -27.28 2.78
CA LEU A 104 -20.09 -26.09 3.65
C LEU A 104 -21.44 -25.36 3.67
N ARG A 105 -21.84 -24.92 4.86
CA ARG A 105 -22.97 -23.99 5.01
C ARG A 105 -22.51 -22.55 4.69
N PRO A 106 -23.39 -21.67 4.22
CA PRO A 106 -23.04 -20.26 3.96
C PRO A 106 -22.44 -19.53 5.18
N GLU A 107 -22.93 -19.89 6.37
CA GLU A 107 -22.50 -19.34 7.66
C GLU A 107 -21.14 -19.89 8.13
N GLN A 108 -20.63 -20.96 7.50
CA GLN A 108 -19.45 -21.67 7.97
C GLN A 108 -18.19 -20.89 7.63
N ASP A 109 -17.38 -20.61 8.65
CA ASP A 109 -16.10 -19.94 8.46
C ASP A 109 -15.08 -20.89 7.82
N VAL A 110 -14.33 -20.35 6.86
CA VAL A 110 -13.17 -20.99 6.24
C VAL A 110 -12.01 -20.05 6.44
N GLN A 111 -10.92 -20.54 6.97
CA GLN A 111 -9.68 -19.77 7.14
C GLN A 111 -8.57 -20.41 6.32
N VAL A 112 -7.71 -19.58 5.75
CA VAL A 112 -6.52 -20.03 5.02
C VAL A 112 -5.34 -19.99 5.96
N VAL A 113 -4.55 -21.06 5.97
CA VAL A 113 -3.37 -21.18 6.84
C VAL A 113 -2.12 -21.50 6.03
N TRP A 114 -0.99 -20.91 6.37
CA TRP A 114 0.28 -21.21 5.70
C TRP A 114 1.49 -21.08 6.62
N THR A 115 2.60 -21.68 6.21
CA THR A 115 3.91 -21.54 6.85
C THR A 115 4.94 -21.05 5.85
N THR A 116 5.91 -20.26 6.32
CA THR A 116 7.00 -19.76 5.48
C THR A 116 8.34 -20.22 6.01
N SER A 117 9.32 -20.32 5.11
CA SER A 117 10.70 -20.69 5.44
C SER A 117 11.39 -19.71 6.39
N LYS A 118 10.91 -18.45 6.47
CA LYS A 118 11.39 -17.45 7.44
C LYS A 118 10.91 -17.70 8.88
N ALA A 119 9.80 -18.43 9.03
CA ALA A 119 9.20 -18.74 10.33
C ALA A 119 8.71 -20.20 10.36
N PRO A 120 9.63 -21.18 10.25
CA PRO A 120 9.26 -22.58 10.20
C PRO A 120 8.51 -22.98 11.47
N GLY A 121 7.40 -23.71 11.31
CA GLY A 121 6.55 -24.16 12.42
C GLY A 121 5.56 -23.13 12.98
N ARG A 122 5.62 -21.86 12.54
CA ARG A 122 4.60 -20.87 12.90
C ARG A 122 3.57 -20.72 11.78
N ALA A 123 2.39 -21.31 11.97
CA ALA A 123 1.27 -21.13 11.05
C ALA A 123 0.72 -19.70 11.17
N ILE A 124 0.57 -19.05 10.02
CA ILE A 124 -0.15 -17.78 9.88
C ILE A 124 -1.56 -18.12 9.42
N VAL A 125 -2.55 -17.45 9.99
CA VAL A 125 -3.97 -17.66 9.70
C VAL A 125 -4.54 -16.39 9.09
N TYR A 126 -5.27 -16.54 7.99
CA TYR A 126 -6.00 -15.48 7.32
C TYR A 126 -7.49 -15.84 7.24
N GLN A 127 -8.34 -14.88 7.59
CA GLN A 127 -9.79 -15.01 7.48
C GLN A 127 -10.25 -14.26 6.23
N PRO A 128 -10.68 -14.97 5.16
CA PRO A 128 -11.21 -14.35 3.95
C PRO A 128 -12.51 -13.59 4.25
N SER A 129 -12.74 -12.52 3.49
CA SER A 129 -13.99 -11.75 3.55
C SER A 129 -15.20 -12.58 3.09
N ALA A 130 -16.42 -12.07 3.32
CA ALA A 130 -17.65 -12.75 2.86
C ALA A 130 -17.65 -12.97 1.33
N ALA A 131 -17.27 -11.95 0.55
CA ALA A 131 -17.21 -12.03 -0.91
C ALA A 131 -16.15 -13.05 -1.40
N GLU A 132 -15.01 -13.13 -0.71
CA GLU A 132 -13.96 -14.11 -0.98
C GLU A 132 -14.42 -15.55 -0.70
N ARG A 133 -15.12 -15.76 0.42
CA ARG A 133 -15.71 -17.06 0.75
C ARG A 133 -16.76 -17.52 -0.26
N GLU A 134 -17.65 -16.62 -0.69
CA GLU A 134 -18.64 -16.91 -1.74
C GLU A 134 -17.97 -17.37 -3.05
N GLN A 135 -16.81 -16.80 -3.37
CA GLN A 135 -16.02 -17.16 -4.55
C GLN A 135 -15.08 -18.36 -4.32
N SER A 136 -15.05 -18.92 -3.11
CA SER A 136 -14.10 -19.96 -2.68
C SER A 136 -12.63 -19.60 -3.00
N MET A 137 -12.27 -18.34 -2.73
CA MET A 137 -10.98 -17.76 -3.06
C MET A 137 -10.50 -16.81 -1.96
N ALA A 138 -9.18 -16.67 -1.77
CA ALA A 138 -8.58 -15.65 -0.91
C ALA A 138 -7.41 -14.96 -1.64
N ASN A 139 -7.35 -13.62 -1.55
CA ASN A 139 -6.25 -12.85 -2.10
C ASN A 139 -5.20 -12.51 -1.03
N LEU A 140 -4.10 -13.26 -1.03
CA LEU A 140 -2.98 -13.08 -0.12
C LEU A 140 -1.89 -12.16 -0.67
N ALA A 141 -1.98 -11.70 -1.93
CA ALA A 141 -0.92 -10.94 -2.58
C ALA A 141 -0.55 -9.63 -1.85
N GLN A 142 -1.51 -9.03 -1.14
CA GLN A 142 -1.32 -7.81 -0.36
C GLN A 142 -1.11 -8.08 1.14
N HIS A 143 -1.12 -9.34 1.57
CA HIS A 143 -1.01 -9.68 2.98
C HIS A 143 0.44 -9.50 3.48
N PRO A 144 0.72 -8.72 4.54
CA PRO A 144 2.10 -8.41 4.97
C PRO A 144 2.96 -9.64 5.33
N ALA A 145 2.31 -10.71 5.78
CA ALA A 145 2.97 -11.97 6.14
C ALA A 145 3.10 -12.96 4.95
N TRP A 146 2.60 -12.60 3.77
CA TRP A 146 2.71 -13.38 2.54
C TRP A 146 4.01 -13.02 1.80
N THR A 147 5.15 -13.47 2.32
CA THR A 147 6.47 -13.14 1.77
C THR A 147 7.44 -14.31 1.84
N GLY A 148 8.48 -14.29 1.01
CA GLY A 148 9.51 -15.32 1.00
C GLY A 148 9.04 -16.61 0.34
N ARG A 149 9.55 -17.76 0.81
CA ARG A 149 9.16 -19.08 0.31
C ARG A 149 8.10 -19.70 1.22
N VAL A 150 7.02 -20.17 0.63
CA VAL A 150 5.88 -20.82 1.29
C VAL A 150 6.12 -22.31 1.25
N ASP A 151 6.13 -22.93 2.43
CA ASP A 151 6.47 -24.35 2.58
C ASP A 151 5.22 -25.23 2.58
N ARG A 152 4.11 -24.71 3.12
CA ARG A 152 2.82 -25.39 3.22
C ARG A 152 1.69 -24.37 3.21
N ILE A 153 0.55 -24.77 2.67
CA ILE A 153 -0.72 -24.06 2.80
C ILE A 153 -1.82 -25.03 3.19
N GLY A 154 -2.95 -24.53 3.66
CA GLY A 154 -4.05 -25.35 4.11
C GLY A 154 -5.31 -24.56 4.38
N LEU A 155 -6.33 -25.28 4.81
CA LEU A 155 -7.58 -24.70 5.30
C LEU A 155 -7.77 -25.06 6.78
N LEU A 156 -8.32 -24.11 7.51
CA LEU A 156 -8.79 -24.28 8.88
C LEU A 156 -10.29 -24.01 8.89
N LEU A 157 -11.08 -25.01 9.29
CA LEU A 157 -12.53 -24.91 9.44
C LEU A 157 -12.85 -24.93 10.94
N PRO A 158 -13.10 -23.77 11.55
CA PRO A 158 -13.51 -23.70 12.95
C PRO A 158 -14.98 -24.12 13.11
N GLY A 159 -15.30 -24.70 14.26
CA GLY A 159 -16.65 -25.05 14.66
C GLY A 159 -17.06 -26.49 14.34
N ALA A 160 -18.30 -26.80 14.72
CA ALA A 160 -18.88 -28.10 14.46
C ALA A 160 -19.15 -28.29 12.96
N LEU A 161 -18.95 -29.50 12.46
CA LEU A 161 -19.40 -29.92 11.13
C LEU A 161 -20.75 -30.62 11.30
N PRO A 162 -21.87 -29.98 10.94
CA PRO A 162 -23.19 -30.60 11.07
C PRO A 162 -23.40 -31.72 10.05
N GLU A 163 -22.71 -31.64 8.92
CA GLU A 163 -22.66 -32.68 7.88
C GLU A 163 -21.20 -32.91 7.47
N PRO A 164 -20.86 -34.12 6.97
CA PRO A 164 -19.54 -34.37 6.41
C PRO A 164 -19.23 -33.42 5.25
N VAL A 165 -18.01 -32.90 5.22
CA VAL A 165 -17.54 -31.95 4.22
C VAL A 165 -16.49 -32.62 3.34
N LEU A 166 -16.64 -32.51 2.02
CA LEU A 166 -15.69 -33.05 1.05
C LEU A 166 -14.78 -31.93 0.55
N ILE A 167 -13.48 -32.05 0.80
CA ILE A 167 -12.46 -31.16 0.23
C ILE A 167 -11.95 -31.79 -1.06
N ALA A 168 -12.37 -31.24 -2.20
CA ALA A 168 -12.03 -31.75 -3.52
C ALA A 168 -10.66 -31.27 -4.01
N SER A 169 -10.29 -30.01 -3.71
CA SER A 169 -8.95 -29.50 -4.03
C SER A 169 -8.61 -28.20 -3.32
N LEU A 170 -7.32 -27.93 -3.17
CA LEU A 170 -6.75 -26.65 -2.75
C LEU A 170 -5.70 -26.22 -3.77
N GLY A 171 -5.69 -24.96 -4.18
CA GLY A 171 -4.76 -24.49 -5.20
C GLY A 171 -4.21 -23.10 -4.92
N LEU A 172 -2.99 -22.91 -5.41
CA LEU A 172 -2.29 -21.63 -5.47
C LEU A 172 -2.26 -21.18 -6.92
N ALA A 173 -2.96 -20.09 -7.20
CA ALA A 173 -2.95 -19.42 -8.48
C ALA A 173 -2.05 -18.17 -8.43
N PRO A 174 -1.40 -17.85 -9.56
CA PRO A 174 -0.69 -16.60 -9.71
C PRO A 174 -1.58 -15.42 -9.33
N ALA A 175 -1.03 -14.48 -8.55
CA ALA A 175 -1.80 -13.32 -8.10
C ALA A 175 -2.36 -12.53 -9.29
N GLN A 176 -1.52 -12.33 -10.31
CA GLN A 176 -1.83 -11.61 -11.54
C GLN A 176 -0.84 -12.05 -12.63
N GLY A 177 -1.31 -12.65 -13.73
CA GLY A 177 -0.48 -13.03 -14.86
C GLY A 177 -1.25 -12.98 -16.18
N GLY A 178 -0.57 -12.65 -17.28
CA GLY A 178 -1.13 -12.56 -18.62
C GLY A 178 -1.48 -11.14 -19.10
N CYS A 179 -1.81 -11.04 -20.39
CA CYS A 179 -2.08 -9.77 -21.07
C CYS A 179 -3.18 -8.94 -20.40
N ARG A 180 -4.29 -9.58 -19.99
CA ARG A 180 -5.42 -8.89 -19.36
C ARG A 180 -5.04 -8.27 -18.01
N SER A 181 -4.32 -8.99 -17.16
CA SER A 181 -3.91 -8.45 -15.85
C SER A 181 -2.89 -7.33 -16.02
N ALA A 182 -1.97 -7.45 -16.97
CA ALA A 182 -1.00 -6.39 -17.25
C ALA A 182 -1.68 -5.10 -17.73
N LEU A 183 -2.66 -5.20 -18.64
CA LEU A 183 -3.47 -4.06 -19.09
C LEU A 183 -4.30 -3.46 -17.95
N LEU A 184 -4.94 -4.28 -17.11
CA LEU A 184 -5.69 -3.80 -15.95
C LEU A 184 -4.78 -3.13 -14.92
N ALA A 185 -3.58 -3.64 -14.68
CA ALA A 185 -2.60 -3.04 -13.79
C ALA A 185 -2.11 -1.68 -14.32
N ALA A 186 -1.87 -1.57 -15.62
CA ALA A 186 -1.52 -0.28 -16.25
C ALA A 186 -2.68 0.72 -16.19
N ALA A 187 -3.92 0.26 -16.42
CA ALA A 187 -5.11 1.10 -16.28
C ALA A 187 -5.31 1.56 -14.84
N ALA A 188 -5.17 0.67 -13.86
CA ALA A 188 -5.25 0.98 -12.44
C ALA A 188 -4.16 1.97 -12.01
N ALA A 189 -2.92 1.79 -12.49
CA ALA A 189 -1.84 2.75 -12.28
C ALA A 189 -2.18 4.12 -12.89
N TRP A 190 -2.86 4.13 -14.05
CA TRP A 190 -3.31 5.36 -14.70
C TRP A 190 -4.40 6.09 -13.90
N SER A 191 -5.33 5.36 -13.28
CA SER A 191 -6.44 5.92 -12.52
C SER A 191 -6.19 6.03 -11.02
N HIS A 192 -5.04 5.56 -10.52
CA HIS A 192 -4.75 5.56 -9.10
C HIS A 192 -4.74 6.97 -8.52
N GLN A 193 -5.60 7.21 -7.54
CA GLN A 193 -5.70 8.47 -6.82
C GLN A 193 -4.93 8.34 -5.51
N GLU A 194 -3.86 9.11 -5.36
CA GLU A 194 -3.15 9.13 -4.09
C GLU A 194 -3.89 10.01 -3.09
N PRO A 195 -4.19 9.49 -1.89
CA PRO A 195 -4.76 10.30 -0.83
C PRO A 195 -3.79 11.42 -0.44
N TRP A 196 -4.26 12.34 0.40
CA TRP A 196 -3.38 13.31 1.03
C TRP A 196 -2.27 12.59 1.77
N SER A 197 -1.05 12.74 1.26
CA SER A 197 0.17 12.31 1.92
C SER A 197 0.94 13.53 2.39
N GLN A 198 1.86 13.31 3.33
CA GLN A 198 2.72 14.37 3.86
C GLN A 198 3.92 14.66 2.94
N ARG A 199 3.85 14.17 1.70
CA ARG A 199 4.86 14.39 0.67
C ARG A 199 4.53 15.65 -0.11
N SER A 200 5.53 16.19 -0.81
CA SER A 200 5.33 17.33 -1.70
C SER A 200 4.27 17.03 -2.76
N ILE A 201 3.48 18.03 -3.14
CA ILE A 201 2.52 17.93 -4.25
C ILE A 201 3.19 17.58 -5.58
N ASN A 202 4.49 17.89 -5.71
CA ASN A 202 5.30 17.55 -6.89
C ASN A 202 5.92 16.15 -6.81
N PHE A 203 5.74 15.45 -5.69
CA PHE A 203 6.27 14.12 -5.50
C PHE A 203 5.34 13.09 -6.13
N THR A 204 5.76 12.53 -7.26
CA THR A 204 5.02 11.53 -8.04
C THR A 204 5.81 10.21 -8.06
N LEU A 205 6.10 9.64 -6.88
CA LEU A 205 6.39 8.20 -6.87
C LEU A 205 5.05 7.50 -7.04
N SER A 206 4.91 6.69 -8.09
CA SER A 206 3.82 5.70 -8.18
C SER A 206 3.74 4.98 -6.83
N ALA A 207 2.78 5.35 -5.99
CA ALA A 207 2.83 5.07 -4.55
C ALA A 207 2.61 3.60 -4.15
N GLU A 208 2.45 2.71 -5.14
CA GLU A 208 2.47 1.27 -5.01
C GLU A 208 3.46 0.77 -6.07
N PRO A 209 4.25 -0.29 -5.82
CA PRO A 209 4.94 -0.97 -6.90
C PRO A 209 3.86 -1.44 -7.89
N THR A 210 3.60 -0.64 -8.92
CA THR A 210 2.95 -1.15 -10.13
C THR A 210 3.73 -2.40 -10.49
N VAL A 211 3.05 -3.46 -10.93
CA VAL A 211 3.66 -4.76 -11.24
C VAL A 211 4.93 -4.64 -12.11
N PHE A 212 5.09 -3.52 -12.82
CA PHE A 212 6.22 -3.21 -13.71
C PHE A 212 7.07 -1.98 -13.33
N GLY A 213 6.76 -1.25 -12.25
CA GLY A 213 7.52 -0.07 -11.81
C GLY A 213 7.52 1.14 -12.76
N ILE A 214 6.58 1.21 -13.73
CA ILE A 214 6.55 2.27 -14.74
C ILE A 214 5.66 3.43 -14.25
N SER A 215 6.22 4.64 -14.15
CA SER A 215 5.44 5.83 -13.86
C SER A 215 4.64 6.30 -15.09
N PRO A 216 3.47 6.96 -14.90
CA PRO A 216 2.67 7.50 -16.00
C PRO A 216 3.46 8.45 -16.91
N ALA A 217 4.35 9.26 -16.33
CA ALA A 217 5.23 10.15 -17.07
C ALA A 217 6.23 9.37 -17.95
N LEU A 218 6.83 8.29 -17.42
CA LEU A 218 7.73 7.43 -18.18
C LEU A 218 6.98 6.70 -19.31
N ALA A 219 5.77 6.20 -19.04
CA ALA A 219 4.94 5.56 -20.06
C ALA A 219 4.63 6.49 -21.23
N LEU A 220 4.26 7.75 -20.95
CA LEU A 220 4.04 8.76 -21.98
C LEU A 220 5.33 9.16 -22.71
N ALA A 221 6.46 9.26 -22.02
CA ALA A 221 7.75 9.54 -22.66
C ALA A 221 8.14 8.42 -23.66
N LEU A 222 7.96 7.15 -23.26
CA LEU A 222 8.16 6.00 -24.15
C LEU A 222 7.20 6.03 -25.34
N TRP A 223 5.93 6.40 -25.12
CA TRP A 223 4.94 6.57 -26.18
C TRP A 223 5.37 7.64 -27.20
N VAL A 224 5.78 8.82 -26.73
CA VAL A 224 6.27 9.91 -27.61
C VAL A 224 7.51 9.48 -28.38
N ALA A 225 8.49 8.88 -27.72
CA ALA A 225 9.73 8.42 -28.36
C ALA A 225 9.46 7.37 -29.44
N LEU A 226 8.58 6.41 -29.15
CA LEU A 226 8.22 5.36 -30.09
C LEU A 226 7.39 5.89 -31.27
N ALA A 227 6.44 6.80 -31.01
CA ALA A 227 5.66 7.46 -32.05
C ALA A 227 6.55 8.30 -32.97
N ALA A 228 7.51 9.04 -32.40
CA ALA A 228 8.50 9.80 -33.15
C ALA A 228 9.35 8.89 -34.05
N LEU A 229 9.81 7.75 -33.53
CA LEU A 229 10.58 6.75 -34.27
C LEU A 229 9.76 6.14 -35.41
N ILE A 230 8.52 5.72 -35.15
CA ILE A 230 7.61 5.16 -36.16
C ILE A 230 7.34 6.20 -37.26
N ASN A 231 7.06 7.46 -36.89
CA ASN A 231 6.84 8.54 -37.85
C ASN A 231 8.09 8.80 -38.72
N TRP A 232 9.27 8.80 -38.13
CA TRP A 232 10.54 8.94 -38.85
C TRP A 232 10.77 7.79 -39.84
N MET A 233 10.52 6.55 -39.42
CA MET A 233 10.65 5.37 -40.29
C MET A 233 9.63 5.38 -41.43
N ALA A 234 8.38 5.75 -41.15
CA ALA A 234 7.29 5.76 -42.13
C ALA A 234 7.46 6.85 -43.21
N CYS A 235 8.20 7.92 -42.92
CA CYS A 235 8.41 8.99 -43.89
C CYS A 235 9.85 9.54 -43.88
N ARG A 236 10.81 8.73 -44.34
CA ARG A 236 12.22 9.16 -44.45
C ARG A 236 12.48 10.32 -45.44
N ARG A 237 11.52 10.58 -46.34
CA ARG A 237 11.59 11.66 -47.34
C ARG A 237 10.81 12.91 -46.92
N CYS A 238 10.21 12.93 -45.74
CA CYS A 238 9.55 14.12 -45.22
C CYS A 238 10.57 15.20 -44.85
N SER A 239 10.16 16.47 -44.88
CA SER A 239 11.02 17.57 -44.47
C SER A 239 11.29 17.52 -42.96
N ALA A 240 12.46 18.02 -42.53
CA ALA A 240 12.81 18.11 -41.12
C ALA A 240 11.76 18.89 -40.31
N SER A 241 11.23 19.98 -40.87
CA SER A 241 10.15 20.77 -40.26
C SER A 241 8.90 19.93 -39.98
N SER A 242 8.50 19.06 -40.90
CA SER A 242 7.34 18.17 -40.70
C SER A 242 7.56 17.19 -39.55
N HIS A 243 8.77 16.66 -39.37
CA HIS A 243 9.08 15.77 -38.26
C HIS A 243 9.08 16.50 -36.92
N VAL A 244 9.67 17.70 -36.88
CA VAL A 244 9.68 18.54 -35.67
C VAL A 244 8.24 18.87 -35.24
N THR A 245 7.39 19.30 -36.18
CA THR A 245 5.98 19.56 -35.89
C THR A 245 5.27 18.32 -35.35
N ALA A 246 5.54 17.13 -35.92
CA ALA A 246 4.97 15.87 -35.43
C ALA A 246 5.33 15.60 -33.97
N VAL A 247 6.62 15.70 -33.66
CA VAL A 247 7.15 15.44 -32.31
C VAL A 247 6.60 16.44 -31.32
N LEU A 248 6.54 17.73 -31.68
CA LEU A 248 5.96 18.77 -30.82
C LEU A 248 4.48 18.51 -30.51
N VAL A 249 3.68 18.11 -31.51
CA VAL A 249 2.27 17.75 -31.30
C VAL A 249 2.13 16.55 -30.36
N LEU A 250 2.97 15.51 -30.52
CA LEU A 250 2.99 14.35 -29.63
C LEU A 250 3.38 14.73 -28.19
N ILE A 251 4.37 15.60 -28.03
CA ILE A 251 4.78 16.13 -26.71
C ILE A 251 3.63 16.89 -26.06
N ILE A 252 2.99 17.80 -26.80
CA ILE A 252 1.84 18.57 -26.29
C ILE A 252 0.69 17.64 -25.91
N ALA A 253 0.38 16.63 -26.73
CA ALA A 253 -0.65 15.65 -26.43
C ALA A 253 -0.32 14.83 -25.16
N ALA A 254 0.91 14.36 -25.02
CA ALA A 254 1.37 13.67 -23.83
C ALA A 254 1.29 14.56 -22.58
N TRP A 255 1.71 15.82 -22.69
CA TRP A 255 1.63 16.79 -21.61
C TRP A 255 0.18 17.05 -21.18
N LEU A 256 -0.75 17.25 -22.13
CA LEU A 256 -2.18 17.41 -21.85
C LEU A 256 -2.78 16.18 -21.17
N LEU A 257 -2.41 14.96 -21.58
CA LEU A 257 -2.86 13.73 -20.93
C LEU A 257 -2.37 13.63 -19.48
N LEU A 258 -1.12 14.02 -19.23
CA LEU A 258 -0.56 14.05 -17.88
C LEU A 258 -1.23 15.13 -17.01
N ASP A 259 -1.48 16.31 -17.58
CA ASP A 259 -2.19 17.40 -16.90
C ASP A 259 -3.62 16.99 -16.56
N LEU A 260 -4.37 16.40 -17.50
CA LEU A 260 -5.72 15.88 -17.24
C LEU A 260 -5.75 14.86 -16.09
N ARG A 261 -4.77 13.94 -16.06
CA ARG A 261 -4.62 13.00 -14.95
C ARG A 261 -4.40 13.76 -13.62
N TRP A 262 -3.50 14.74 -13.63
CA TRP A 262 -3.19 15.54 -12.45
C TRP A 262 -4.39 16.36 -11.97
N GLN A 263 -5.15 16.97 -12.87
CA GLN A 263 -6.41 17.67 -12.57
C GLN A 263 -7.42 16.73 -11.93
N GLY A 264 -7.56 15.50 -12.44
CA GLY A 264 -8.42 14.48 -11.84
C GLY A 264 -8.02 14.14 -10.39
N GLN A 265 -6.72 14.03 -10.13
CA GLN A 265 -6.20 13.80 -8.77
C GLN A 265 -6.46 14.99 -7.82
N LEU A 266 -6.29 16.22 -8.32
CA LEU A 266 -6.59 17.43 -7.54
C LEU A 266 -8.08 17.54 -7.22
N LEU A 267 -8.96 17.21 -8.18
CA LEU A 267 -10.39 17.23 -7.98
C LEU A 267 -10.83 16.18 -6.95
N ALA A 268 -10.29 14.96 -7.02
CA ALA A 268 -10.57 13.92 -6.03
C ALA A 268 -10.16 14.38 -4.62
N ARG A 269 -8.98 15.00 -4.48
CA ARG A 269 -8.49 15.55 -3.20
C ARG A 269 -9.34 16.72 -2.71
N LEU A 270 -9.85 17.56 -3.60
CA LEU A 270 -10.77 18.63 -3.27
C LEU A 270 -12.09 18.06 -2.72
N THR A 271 -12.66 17.06 -3.38
CA THR A 271 -13.86 16.36 -2.91
C THR A 271 -13.63 15.76 -1.53
N ASP A 272 -12.55 14.98 -1.34
CA ASP A 272 -12.23 14.36 -0.05
C ASP A 272 -12.03 15.40 1.07
N SER A 273 -11.45 16.56 0.73
CA SER A 273 -11.26 17.67 1.69
C SER A 273 -12.58 18.39 2.00
N ARG A 274 -13.44 18.58 0.99
CA ARG A 274 -14.76 19.18 1.16
C ARG A 274 -15.62 18.29 2.05
N ASP A 275 -15.70 17.00 1.74
CA ASP A 275 -16.49 16.02 2.50
C ASP A 275 -16.01 15.92 3.95
N ARG A 276 -14.70 16.07 4.18
CA ARG A 276 -14.11 16.01 5.53
C ARG A 276 -14.27 17.29 6.35
N TYR A 277 -14.26 18.48 5.73
CA TYR A 277 -14.09 19.73 6.47
C TYR A 277 -15.15 20.81 6.22
N ALA A 278 -15.96 20.73 5.15
CA ALA A 278 -16.78 21.87 4.69
C ALA A 278 -17.84 22.33 5.70
N GLU A 279 -18.41 21.40 6.46
CA GLU A 279 -19.48 21.70 7.43
C GLU A 279 -18.97 21.79 8.88
N LEU A 280 -17.67 21.56 9.10
CA LEU A 280 -17.09 21.60 10.42
C LEU A 280 -16.71 23.01 10.83
N ASP A 281 -17.13 23.39 12.04
CA ASP A 281 -16.66 24.58 12.70
C ASP A 281 -15.14 24.53 12.94
N HIS A 282 -14.52 25.70 13.02
CA HIS A 282 -13.07 25.85 13.18
C HIS A 282 -12.54 25.15 14.43
N SER A 283 -13.33 25.07 15.50
CA SER A 283 -12.97 24.42 16.77
C SER A 283 -12.85 22.89 16.66
N VAL A 284 -13.65 22.26 15.79
CA VAL A 284 -13.73 20.80 15.64
C VAL A 284 -12.89 20.31 14.46
N ARG A 285 -12.63 21.18 13.47
CA ARG A 285 -11.88 20.84 12.25
C ARG A 285 -10.53 20.15 12.49
N PRO A 286 -9.70 20.52 13.49
CA PRO A 286 -8.44 19.81 13.77
C PRO A 286 -8.64 18.34 14.17
N GLN A 287 -9.76 17.99 14.80
CA GLN A 287 -10.06 16.61 15.20
C GLN A 287 -10.44 15.73 14.01
N ALA A 288 -11.00 16.33 12.95
CA ALA A 288 -11.33 15.62 11.72
C ALA A 288 -10.11 15.45 10.78
N ALA A 289 -8.97 16.07 11.10
CA ALA A 289 -7.77 15.92 10.30
C ALA A 289 -7.19 14.49 10.40
N PRO A 290 -6.35 14.04 9.44
CA PRO A 290 -5.67 12.75 9.52
C PRO A 290 -4.88 12.53 10.82
N ASP A 291 -4.46 13.61 11.47
CA ASP A 291 -3.78 13.62 12.76
C ASP A 291 -4.69 14.02 13.93
N GLY A 292 -6.00 13.85 13.83
CA GLY A 292 -6.97 14.21 14.87
C GLY A 292 -6.69 13.58 16.23
N GLN A 293 -6.22 12.32 16.25
CA GLN A 293 -5.78 11.66 17.50
C GLN A 293 -4.56 12.36 18.13
N LEU A 294 -3.62 12.82 17.31
CA LEU A 294 -2.49 13.60 17.78
C LEU A 294 -2.96 14.95 18.34
N PHE A 295 -3.91 15.60 17.67
CA PHE A 295 -4.48 16.84 18.16
C PHE A 295 -5.11 16.67 19.55
N GLN A 296 -5.95 15.64 19.74
CA GLN A 296 -6.54 15.33 21.05
C GLN A 296 -5.48 15.05 22.11
N LEU A 297 -4.41 14.33 21.75
CA LEU A 297 -3.27 14.06 22.62
C LEU A 297 -2.57 15.34 23.06
N VAL A 298 -2.32 16.26 22.12
CA VAL A 298 -1.65 17.54 22.40
C VAL A 298 -2.55 18.46 23.24
N GLU A 299 -3.86 18.47 23.02
CA GLU A 299 -4.80 19.21 23.87
C GLU A 299 -4.82 18.67 25.30
N ALA A 300 -4.86 17.33 25.47
CA ALA A 300 -4.77 16.70 26.78
C ALA A 300 -3.44 17.00 27.48
N LEU A 301 -2.35 17.04 26.73
CA LEU A 301 -1.03 17.43 27.22
C LEU A 301 -0.99 18.91 27.61
N ARG A 302 -1.58 19.81 26.82
CA ARG A 302 -1.62 21.25 27.10
C ARG A 302 -2.34 21.54 28.41
N ALA A 303 -3.40 20.79 28.72
CA ALA A 303 -4.11 20.90 29.99
C ALA A 303 -3.23 20.59 31.22
N GLN A 304 -2.09 19.90 31.04
CA GLN A 304 -1.12 19.59 32.10
C GLN A 304 0.04 20.59 32.18
N LEU A 305 0.14 21.50 31.21
CA LEU A 305 1.20 22.49 31.15
C LEU A 305 0.79 23.78 31.85
N PRO A 306 1.76 24.56 32.37
CA PRO A 306 1.48 25.91 32.86
C PRO A 306 0.89 26.80 31.77
N PRO A 307 0.09 27.83 32.11
CA PRO A 307 -0.44 28.77 31.12
C PRO A 307 0.67 29.60 30.45
N GLU A 308 1.84 29.74 31.08
CA GLU A 308 2.98 30.47 30.53
C GLU A 308 3.82 29.61 29.55
N PRO A 309 4.42 30.22 28.50
CA PRO A 309 5.27 29.52 27.52
C PRO A 309 6.50 28.77 28.08
N SER A 310 6.26 27.52 28.47
CA SER A 310 7.28 26.57 28.90
C SER A 310 8.10 25.98 27.74
N ARG A 311 9.34 25.55 28.02
CA ARG A 311 10.19 24.82 27.07
C ARG A 311 9.87 23.33 27.12
N ILE A 312 9.65 22.74 25.94
CA ILE A 312 9.25 21.34 25.79
C ILE A 312 10.18 20.67 24.78
N LEU A 313 10.80 19.57 25.18
CA LEU A 313 11.70 18.77 24.35
C LEU A 313 10.95 17.53 23.88
N ILE A 314 10.65 17.47 22.58
CA ILE A 314 9.93 16.36 21.96
C ILE A 314 10.93 15.32 21.51
N ILE A 315 10.76 14.10 22.03
CA ILE A 315 11.59 12.95 21.72
C ILE A 315 10.75 11.93 20.95
N SER A 316 11.21 11.55 19.77
CA SER A 316 10.53 10.64 18.84
C SER A 316 11.56 9.79 18.12
N ASN A 317 11.19 8.57 17.68
CA ASN A 317 12.05 7.77 16.81
C ASN A 317 12.28 8.46 15.46
N ASP A 318 11.29 9.21 14.98
CA ASP A 318 11.38 10.05 13.79
C ASP A 318 11.25 11.51 14.22
N ALA A 319 12.38 12.10 14.61
CA ALA A 319 12.39 13.40 15.27
C ALA A 319 12.25 14.60 14.31
N GLY A 320 12.54 14.39 13.02
CA GLY A 320 12.22 15.32 11.94
C GLY A 320 10.89 15.00 11.25
N GLY A 321 10.23 13.93 11.69
CA GLY A 321 9.01 13.42 11.11
C GLY A 321 7.78 14.29 11.33
N TYR A 322 6.73 13.94 10.61
CA TYR A 322 5.46 14.65 10.66
C TYR A 322 4.86 14.75 12.06
N LEU A 323 4.83 13.66 12.84
CA LEU A 323 4.24 13.69 14.18
C LEU A 323 4.98 14.67 15.09
N ALA A 324 6.32 14.70 15.05
CA ALA A 324 7.12 15.62 15.85
C ALA A 324 6.89 17.08 15.42
N GLY A 325 6.83 17.35 14.12
CA GLY A 325 6.54 18.68 13.56
C GLY A 325 5.13 19.19 13.89
N ARG A 326 4.12 18.33 13.74
CA ARG A 326 2.72 18.65 14.06
C ARG A 326 2.50 18.81 15.56
N THR A 327 3.13 17.98 16.39
CA THR A 327 3.12 18.16 17.85
C THR A 327 3.67 19.54 18.23
N ARG A 328 4.82 19.92 17.67
CA ARG A 328 5.41 21.25 17.89
C ARG A 328 4.46 22.37 17.47
N TYR A 329 3.82 22.24 16.30
CA TYR A 329 2.85 23.21 15.81
C TYR A 329 1.64 23.36 16.75
N HIS A 330 1.06 22.24 17.19
CA HIS A 330 -0.06 22.23 18.11
C HIS A 330 0.33 22.64 19.54
N LEU A 331 1.61 22.63 19.90
CA LEU A 331 2.05 23.09 21.21
C LEU A 331 2.21 24.61 21.32
N LEU A 332 2.08 25.37 20.22
CA LEU A 332 2.11 26.83 20.29
C LEU A 332 1.07 27.37 21.30
N PRO A 333 1.42 28.36 22.13
CA PRO A 333 2.62 29.19 22.10
C PRO A 333 3.84 28.65 22.87
N HIS A 334 3.81 27.41 23.40
CA HIS A 334 4.96 26.84 24.10
C HIS A 334 6.19 26.72 23.19
N ARG A 335 7.37 26.81 23.81
CA ARG A 335 8.66 26.69 23.12
C ARG A 335 9.00 25.21 22.95
N ALA A 336 8.29 24.56 22.04
CA ALA A 336 8.49 23.16 21.71
C ALA A 336 9.63 22.97 20.70
N TYR A 337 10.59 22.11 21.04
CA TYR A 337 11.71 21.72 20.19
C TYR A 337 11.52 20.26 19.72
N SER A 338 11.41 20.09 18.41
CA SER A 338 11.43 18.79 17.72
C SER A 338 12.85 18.49 17.24
N GLY A 339 13.21 17.22 17.03
CA GLY A 339 14.51 16.81 16.49
C GLY A 339 15.35 15.91 17.40
N LEU A 340 14.85 15.55 18.59
CA LEU A 340 15.55 14.65 19.49
C LEU A 340 15.13 13.19 19.29
N VAL A 341 16.12 12.33 19.01
CA VAL A 341 15.99 10.86 19.00
C VAL A 341 16.61 10.21 20.24
N ARG A 342 17.19 11.04 21.12
CA ARG A 342 17.87 10.66 22.35
C ARG A 342 17.36 11.50 23.52
N LEU A 343 17.67 11.07 24.73
CA LEU A 343 17.51 11.96 25.87
C LEU A 343 18.54 13.11 25.75
N PRO A 344 18.14 14.34 26.10
CA PRO A 344 19.09 15.42 26.24
C PRO A 344 20.04 15.12 27.41
N ARG A 345 21.27 15.62 27.32
CA ARG A 345 22.25 15.54 28.41
C ARG A 345 21.85 16.50 29.54
N ALA A 346 22.41 16.28 30.73
CA ALA A 346 22.10 17.10 31.91
C ALA A 346 22.42 18.59 31.69
N ASP A 347 23.41 18.93 30.86
CA ASP A 347 23.80 20.30 30.48
C ASP A 347 22.90 20.92 29.39
N GLU A 348 22.08 20.11 28.71
CA GLU A 348 21.18 20.56 27.64
C GLU A 348 19.76 20.93 28.16
N VAL A 349 19.47 20.60 29.43
CA VAL A 349 18.16 20.81 30.10
C VAL A 349 18.29 21.63 31.37
N ALA A 350 17.24 22.39 31.68
CA ALA A 350 17.10 23.08 32.96
C ALA A 350 16.04 22.41 33.84
N PRO A 351 16.15 22.50 35.18
CA PRO A 351 15.08 22.11 36.09
C PRO A 351 13.78 22.82 35.72
N GLY A 352 12.71 22.05 35.58
CA GLY A 352 11.40 22.57 35.17
C GLY A 352 11.11 22.49 33.67
N ASP A 353 12.09 22.16 32.82
CA ASP A 353 11.84 21.82 31.41
C ASP A 353 10.95 20.58 31.30
N PHE A 354 10.17 20.49 30.23
CA PHE A 354 9.32 19.32 29.97
C PHE A 354 9.93 18.43 28.89
N LEU A 355 9.82 17.11 29.07
CA LEU A 355 10.14 16.12 28.06
C LEU A 355 8.86 15.42 27.63
N PHE A 356 8.58 15.43 26.33
CA PHE A 356 7.45 14.71 25.76
C PHE A 356 7.94 13.58 24.85
N LEU A 357 7.66 12.35 25.25
CA LEU A 357 7.98 11.15 24.49
C LEU A 357 6.79 10.77 23.61
N ILE A 358 6.99 10.71 22.29
CA ILE A 358 6.00 10.20 21.34
C ILE A 358 6.30 8.72 21.08
N ALA A 359 5.37 7.84 21.42
CA ALA A 359 5.51 6.40 21.28
C ALA A 359 5.46 5.95 19.81
N PRO A 360 6.05 4.78 19.47
CA PRO A 360 6.75 3.85 20.36
C PRO A 360 8.26 4.06 20.38
N LEU A 361 8.82 4.63 21.43
CA LEU A 361 10.28 4.65 21.63
C LEU A 361 10.72 3.29 22.20
N GLN A 362 11.43 2.50 21.40
CA GLN A 362 12.01 1.25 21.88
C GLN A 362 13.04 1.55 22.97
N SER A 363 13.00 0.79 24.07
CA SER A 363 13.98 0.85 25.16
C SER A 363 13.91 2.09 26.06
N VAL A 364 12.79 2.82 26.08
CA VAL A 364 12.51 3.75 27.18
C VAL A 364 12.10 2.94 28.42
N ARG A 365 12.79 3.17 29.54
CA ARG A 365 12.39 2.64 30.84
C ARG A 365 12.37 3.76 31.86
N TYR A 366 11.21 3.95 32.49
CA TYR A 366 11.08 4.82 33.65
C TYR A 366 11.19 3.97 34.92
N ASP A 367 12.13 4.32 35.81
CA ASP A 367 12.24 3.72 37.14
C ASP A 367 11.48 4.61 38.14
N PRO A 368 10.34 4.14 38.70
CA PRO A 368 9.56 4.92 39.66
C PRO A 368 10.25 5.07 41.02
N ARG A 369 11.18 4.18 41.38
CA ARG A 369 11.93 4.26 42.65
C ARG A 369 13.00 5.33 42.57
N GLN A 370 13.76 5.33 41.48
CA GLN A 370 14.84 6.31 41.27
C GLN A 370 14.33 7.62 40.66
N ARG A 371 13.09 7.64 40.14
CA ARG A 371 12.50 8.75 39.37
C ARG A 371 13.40 9.15 38.21
N THR A 372 13.89 8.14 37.50
CA THR A 372 14.86 8.32 36.41
C THR A 372 14.28 7.74 35.13
N LEU A 373 14.34 8.52 34.07
CA LEU A 373 14.01 8.08 32.72
C LEU A 373 15.28 7.64 32.02
N SER A 374 15.30 6.39 31.54
CA SER A 374 16.43 5.82 30.83
C SER A 374 16.08 5.48 29.39
N LEU A 375 16.99 5.80 28.47
CA LEU A 375 16.89 5.50 27.05
C LEU A 375 18.28 5.23 26.48
N LYS A 376 18.49 4.05 25.90
CA LYS A 376 19.77 3.66 25.24
C LYS A 376 21.03 3.96 26.08
N GLY A 377 20.96 3.69 27.39
CA GLY A 377 22.09 3.88 28.31
C GLY A 377 22.27 5.31 28.85
N GLN A 378 21.45 6.27 28.41
CA GLN A 378 21.37 7.60 29.03
C GLN A 378 20.24 7.61 30.06
N SER A 379 20.46 8.34 31.15
CA SER A 379 19.51 8.46 32.26
C SER A 379 19.34 9.92 32.65
N LEU A 380 18.10 10.34 32.89
CA LEU A 380 17.77 11.71 33.28
C LEU A 380 16.78 11.72 34.45
N PRO A 381 17.02 12.51 35.52
CA PRO A 381 16.10 12.61 36.65
C PRO A 381 14.85 13.39 36.25
N VAL A 382 13.69 12.75 36.37
CA VAL A 382 12.43 13.33 35.92
C VAL A 382 11.25 12.95 36.82
N GLN A 383 10.22 13.80 36.80
CA GLN A 383 8.93 13.50 37.42
C GLN A 383 7.89 13.23 36.33
N PRO A 384 7.13 12.12 36.40
CA PRO A 384 6.03 11.87 35.48
C PRO A 384 4.93 12.89 35.76
N VAL A 385 4.46 13.55 34.71
CA VAL A 385 3.36 14.52 34.77
C VAL A 385 2.10 13.88 34.22
N TRP A 386 2.22 13.19 33.08
CA TRP A 386 1.07 12.63 32.39
C TRP A 386 1.46 11.50 31.44
N SER A 387 0.53 10.58 31.20
CA SER A 387 0.72 9.49 30.24
C SER A 387 -0.58 9.15 29.50
N ALA A 388 -0.46 8.85 28.22
CA ALA A 388 -1.49 8.24 27.39
C ALA A 388 -1.00 6.88 26.91
N GLN A 389 -1.77 5.83 27.21
CA GLN A 389 -1.39 4.47 26.83
C GLN A 389 -1.16 4.36 25.32
N GLY A 390 0.00 3.82 24.93
CA GLY A 390 0.36 3.54 23.54
C GLY A 390 0.75 4.75 22.68
N PHE A 391 0.56 6.00 23.14
CA PHE A 391 0.78 7.20 22.31
C PHE A 391 1.86 8.14 22.82
N GLY A 392 1.96 8.40 24.12
CA GLY A 392 3.00 9.29 24.63
C GLY A 392 3.01 9.54 26.13
N GLN A 393 4.11 10.10 26.62
CA GLN A 393 4.34 10.37 28.04
C GLN A 393 5.01 11.72 28.24
N LEU A 394 4.53 12.49 29.22
CA LEU A 394 5.07 13.78 29.61
C LEU A 394 5.80 13.67 30.95
N PHE A 395 7.01 14.18 30.97
CA PHE A 395 7.85 14.26 32.15
C PHE A 395 8.33 15.70 32.38
N ARG A 396 8.65 16.02 33.63
CA ARG A 396 9.28 17.28 34.03
C ARG A 396 10.68 17.01 34.55
N VAL A 397 11.68 17.72 34.03
CA VAL A 397 13.08 17.64 34.46
C VAL A 397 13.20 18.12 35.91
N ARG A 398 13.89 17.34 36.74
CA ARG A 398 14.27 17.74 38.09
C ARG A 398 15.69 18.29 38.08
N GLY A 399 15.97 19.26 38.95
CA GLY A 399 17.35 19.57 39.32
C GLY A 399 17.95 18.44 40.14
N GLU A 400 19.25 18.22 39.99
CA GLU A 400 20.02 17.43 40.94
C GLU A 400 19.86 18.08 42.32
N THR A 401 19.32 17.31 43.27
CA THR A 401 19.36 17.65 44.70
C THR A 401 20.59 17.04 45.31
#